data_AF-J0WS62-F1
#
_entry.id   AF-J0WS62-F1
#
_cell.length_a   1.000
_cell.length_b   1.000
_cell.length_c   1.000
_cell.angle_alpha   90.00
_cell.angle_beta   90.00
_cell.angle_gamma   90.00
#
_symmetry.space_group_name_H-M   'P 1'
#
loop_
_entity.id
_entity.type
_entity.pdbx_description
1 polymer ?
#
loop_
_entity_poly.entity_id
_entity_poly.type
_entity_poly.pdbx_seq_one_letter_code
_entity_poly.pdbx_strand_id
1 'polypeptide(L)'
;MPLLSRPVQRALALVVATTLLGTAYSVLASTWLDTSNPLIANLPHPHHKASFFASKRNVFNTLFVKRAWAWTSLLVAANTLVNPRRAPQRIWRWALATAAWLAFASWFFGPSLRARAAALSGAECVVQLPYTPTGGDVGAHVLTVPAEYCVQRRPITTAEHAHLFQQAIGVASIPESWRGIPRLTRGHDVSGHVFLLSLSILTLVDDVATGAPFDALASRTQLAGGVATAALVALWYWMLLMTSVYFHSPLEKISGLVVGITAYLFTKIPMPTLTAPVEGAVSLEKKQQ
;
A
#
# COMPACT_ATOMS: atom_id res chain seq x y z
N MET A 1 -6.74 29.28 6.46
CA MET A 1 -5.47 28.53 6.73
C MET A 1 -5.28 27.51 5.61
N PRO A 2 -4.05 27.31 5.08
CA PRO A 2 -3.83 26.27 4.06
C PRO A 2 -4.15 24.88 4.66
N LEU A 3 -4.82 24.03 3.87
CA LEU A 3 -5.20 22.66 4.27
C LEU A 3 -4.00 21.81 4.70
N LEU A 4 -2.82 22.07 4.11
CA LEU A 4 -1.58 21.37 4.34
C LEU A 4 -0.51 22.33 4.90
N SER A 5 0.24 21.88 5.91
CA SER A 5 1.38 22.62 6.45
C SER A 5 2.54 22.66 5.45
N ARG A 6 3.44 23.66 5.54
CA ARG A 6 4.61 23.77 4.65
C ARG A 6 5.49 22.50 4.62
N PRO A 7 5.78 21.82 5.76
CA PRO A 7 6.54 20.56 5.73
C PRO A 7 5.82 19.47 4.94
N VAL A 8 4.51 19.35 5.08
CA VAL A 8 3.69 18.38 4.35
C VAL A 8 3.67 18.69 2.85
N GLN A 9 3.55 19.96 2.46
CA GLN A 9 3.60 20.37 1.05
C GLN A 9 4.93 19.97 0.39
N ARG A 10 6.05 20.18 1.10
CA ARG A 10 7.38 19.76 0.64
C ARG A 10 7.49 18.25 0.53
N ALA A 11 6.98 17.51 1.52
CA ALA A 11 6.99 16.05 1.48
C ALA A 11 6.13 15.51 0.33
N LEU A 12 4.94 16.08 0.11
CA LEU A 12 4.08 15.72 -1.03
C LEU A 12 4.79 15.95 -2.36
N ALA A 13 5.41 17.11 -2.54
CA ALA A 13 6.19 17.39 -3.75
C ALA A 13 7.33 16.39 -3.95
N LEU A 14 8.02 16.02 -2.86
CA LEU A 14 9.11 15.04 -2.92
C LEU A 14 8.60 13.63 -3.23
N VAL A 15 7.47 13.20 -2.67
CA VAL A 15 6.83 11.90 -2.97
C VAL A 15 6.49 11.83 -4.46
N VAL A 16 5.84 12.86 -4.99
CA VAL A 16 5.49 12.95 -6.42
C VAL A 16 6.76 12.92 -7.28
N ALA A 17 7.76 13.76 -6.96
CA ALA A 17 9.01 13.81 -7.71
C ALA A 17 9.76 12.47 -7.68
N THR A 18 9.89 11.83 -6.52
CA THR A 18 10.54 10.52 -6.38
C THR A 18 9.86 9.46 -7.23
N THR A 19 8.53 9.39 -7.21
CA THR A 19 7.79 8.42 -8.02
C THR A 19 7.91 8.72 -9.51
N LEU A 20 7.76 9.97 -9.94
CA LEU A 20 7.84 10.33 -11.36
C LEU A 20 9.25 10.14 -11.94
N LEU A 21 10.29 10.61 -11.23
CA LEU A 21 11.67 10.46 -11.67
C LEU A 21 12.11 8.99 -11.67
N GLY A 22 11.75 8.22 -10.63
CA GLY A 22 12.01 6.77 -10.60
C GLY A 22 11.28 6.03 -11.71
N THR A 23 10.04 6.42 -12.02
CA THR A 23 9.26 5.84 -13.13
C THR A 23 9.89 6.18 -14.48
N ALA A 24 10.26 7.44 -14.72
CA ALA A 24 10.93 7.86 -15.94
C ALA A 24 12.25 7.10 -16.15
N TYR A 25 13.08 6.99 -15.11
CA TYR A 25 14.27 6.17 -15.14
C TYR A 25 13.95 4.71 -15.46
N SER A 26 12.94 4.12 -14.83
CA SER A 26 12.59 2.71 -15.06
C SER A 26 12.20 2.41 -16.51
N VAL A 27 11.55 3.37 -17.18
CA VAL A 27 11.18 3.25 -18.60
C VAL A 27 12.42 3.36 -19.48
N LEU A 28 13.27 4.38 -19.24
CA LEU A 28 14.49 4.59 -20.02
C LEU A 28 15.48 3.43 -19.87
N ALA A 29 15.61 2.89 -18.66
CA ALA A 29 16.52 1.80 -18.33
C ALA A 29 15.89 0.41 -18.50
N SER A 30 14.61 0.33 -18.90
CA SER A 30 13.85 -0.93 -19.02
C SER A 30 13.88 -1.82 -17.77
N THR A 31 13.90 -1.22 -16.58
CA THR A 31 14.00 -1.94 -15.30
C THR A 31 12.64 -2.19 -14.64
N TRP A 32 11.54 -1.71 -15.24
CA TRP A 32 10.19 -1.90 -14.71
C TRP A 32 9.69 -3.34 -14.94
N LEU A 33 8.72 -3.76 -14.13
CA LEU A 33 8.12 -5.10 -14.23
C LEU A 33 6.60 -4.99 -14.16
N ASP A 34 5.91 -5.47 -15.19
CA ASP A 34 4.45 -5.55 -15.19
C ASP A 34 3.96 -6.58 -14.16
N THR A 35 3.33 -6.10 -13.08
CA THR A 35 2.76 -7.00 -12.06
C THR A 35 1.40 -7.56 -12.42
N SER A 36 0.76 -6.99 -13.45
CA SER A 36 -0.52 -7.45 -14.00
C SER A 36 -0.33 -8.62 -14.97
N ASN A 37 0.87 -8.82 -15.52
CA ASN A 37 1.15 -9.93 -16.43
C ASN A 37 1.36 -11.25 -15.66
N PRO A 38 0.46 -12.24 -15.80
CA PRO A 38 0.52 -13.48 -15.04
C PRO A 38 1.80 -14.26 -15.30
N LEU A 39 2.38 -14.20 -16.51
CA LEU A 39 3.56 -14.98 -16.90
C LEU A 39 4.82 -14.59 -16.13
N ILE A 40 4.95 -13.31 -15.75
CA ILE A 40 6.19 -12.78 -15.15
C ILE A 40 6.00 -12.34 -13.70
N ALA A 41 4.77 -12.03 -13.25
CA ALA A 41 4.52 -11.44 -11.94
C ALA A 41 5.01 -12.31 -10.76
N ASN A 42 4.94 -13.64 -10.90
CA ASN A 42 5.37 -14.59 -9.88
C ASN A 42 6.86 -14.98 -9.96
N LEU A 43 7.55 -14.62 -11.05
CA LEU A 43 8.95 -14.94 -11.26
C LEU A 43 9.87 -13.95 -10.52
N PRO A 44 11.14 -14.34 -10.26
CA PRO A 44 12.17 -13.39 -9.86
C PRO A 44 12.32 -12.28 -10.90
N HIS A 45 12.54 -11.05 -10.43
CA HIS A 45 12.76 -9.90 -11.31
C HIS A 45 13.95 -10.16 -12.25
N PRO A 46 13.95 -9.79 -13.54
CA PRO A 46 15.07 -10.04 -14.45
C PRO A 46 16.43 -9.55 -13.89
N HIS A 47 16.43 -8.35 -13.29
CA HIS A 47 17.62 -7.77 -12.66
C HIS A 47 17.93 -8.26 -11.23
N HIS A 48 17.26 -9.29 -10.69
CA HIS A 48 17.45 -9.72 -9.29
C HIS A 48 18.88 -10.21 -8.96
N LYS A 49 19.63 -10.69 -9.95
CA LYS A 49 21.04 -11.09 -9.79
C LYS A 49 22.00 -9.89 -9.87
N ALA A 50 21.64 -8.87 -10.64
CA ALA A 50 22.47 -7.69 -10.88
C ALA A 50 22.25 -6.59 -9.84
N SER A 51 21.05 -6.52 -9.25
CA SER A 51 20.67 -5.48 -8.29
C SER A 51 20.00 -6.07 -7.06
N PHE A 52 20.54 -5.72 -5.89
CA PHE A 52 20.00 -6.09 -4.59
C PHE A 52 18.53 -5.68 -4.41
N PHE A 53 18.17 -4.47 -4.86
CA PHE A 53 16.82 -3.92 -4.70
C PHE A 53 15.80 -4.47 -5.70
N ALA A 54 16.24 -5.06 -6.82
CA ALA A 54 15.38 -5.79 -7.74
C ALA A 54 14.89 -7.14 -7.16
N SER A 55 15.52 -7.64 -6.10
CA SER A 55 15.08 -8.86 -5.43
C SER A 55 13.95 -8.58 -4.44
N LYS A 56 12.79 -9.24 -4.60
CA LYS A 56 11.66 -9.17 -3.63
C LYS A 56 12.02 -9.76 -2.25
N ARG A 57 13.16 -10.44 -2.11
CA ARG A 57 13.62 -11.08 -0.87
C ARG A 57 14.63 -10.24 -0.07
N ASN A 58 14.96 -9.03 -0.55
CA ASN A 58 15.90 -8.16 0.16
C ASN A 58 15.38 -7.77 1.57
N VAL A 59 16.30 -7.49 2.49
CA VAL A 59 16.01 -7.25 3.92
C VAL A 59 15.08 -6.05 4.14
N PHE A 60 15.22 -4.99 3.34
CA PHE A 60 14.35 -3.81 3.46
C PHE A 60 12.91 -4.15 3.08
N ASN A 61 12.71 -4.95 2.03
CA ASN A 61 11.37 -5.38 1.64
C ASN A 61 10.74 -6.32 2.68
N THR A 62 11.49 -7.32 3.15
CA THR A 62 10.94 -8.35 4.03
C THR A 62 10.68 -7.87 5.46
N LEU A 63 11.53 -6.99 6.00
CA LEU A 63 11.39 -6.48 7.37
C LEU A 63 10.65 -5.14 7.46
N PHE A 64 10.90 -4.22 6.53
CA PHE A 64 10.36 -2.87 6.60
C PHE A 64 9.13 -2.70 5.72
N VAL A 65 9.26 -2.84 4.41
CA VAL A 65 8.18 -2.42 3.48
C VAL A 65 6.92 -3.27 3.63
N LYS A 66 7.06 -4.59 3.76
CA LYS A 66 5.90 -5.48 4.04
C LYS A 66 5.20 -5.17 5.37
N ARG A 67 5.88 -4.49 6.28
CA ARG A 67 5.37 -4.09 7.61
C ARG A 67 5.32 -2.56 7.74
N ALA A 68 5.29 -1.81 6.64
CA ALA A 68 5.46 -0.36 6.66
C ALA A 68 4.42 0.35 7.53
N TRP A 69 3.16 -0.10 7.49
CA TRP A 69 2.10 0.47 8.32
C TRP A 69 2.33 0.22 9.82
N ALA A 70 2.89 -0.93 10.20
CA ALA A 70 3.19 -1.24 11.59
C ALA A 70 4.30 -0.32 12.13
N TRP A 71 5.39 -0.14 11.37
CA TRP A 71 6.47 0.79 11.72
C TRP A 71 6.00 2.25 11.78
N THR A 72 5.12 2.64 10.85
CA THR A 72 4.49 3.97 10.83
C THR A 72 3.63 4.18 12.08
N SER A 73 2.77 3.21 12.41
CA SER A 73 1.89 3.27 13.57
C SER A 73 2.67 3.27 14.89
N LEU A 74 3.77 2.51 14.97
CA LEU A 74 4.65 2.48 16.13
C LEU A 74 5.22 3.87 16.45
N LEU A 75 5.70 4.60 15.43
CA LEU A 75 6.23 5.95 15.65
C LEU A 75 5.15 6.97 15.97
N VAL A 76 3.99 6.90 15.32
CA VAL A 76 2.84 7.76 15.68
C VAL A 76 2.41 7.52 17.13
N ALA A 77 2.36 6.26 17.56
CA ALA A 77 2.04 5.90 18.95
C ALA A 77 3.11 6.43 19.92
N ALA A 78 4.41 6.22 19.63
CA ALA A 78 5.50 6.72 20.44
C ALA A 78 5.46 8.26 20.56
N ASN A 79 5.28 8.97 19.44
CA ASN A 79 5.14 10.42 19.43
C ASN A 79 3.91 10.90 20.22
N THR A 80 2.81 10.15 20.19
CA THR A 80 1.59 10.43 20.96
C THR A 80 1.82 10.26 22.47
N LEU A 81 2.55 9.23 22.88
CA LEU A 81 2.92 9.01 24.29
C LEU A 81 3.86 10.11 24.81
N VAL A 82 4.80 10.55 23.98
CA VAL A 82 5.75 11.61 24.32
C VAL A 82 5.07 12.99 24.39
N ASN A 83 3.99 13.21 23.64
CA ASN A 83 3.23 14.46 23.66
C ASN A 83 1.71 14.21 23.65
N PRO A 84 1.10 13.98 24.84
CA PRO A 84 -0.31 13.63 24.94
C PRO A 84 -1.26 14.81 24.68
N ARG A 85 -0.77 16.07 24.70
CA ARG A 85 -1.62 17.27 24.54
C ARG A 85 -2.42 17.29 23.23
N ARG A 86 -1.91 16.64 22.18
CA ARG A 86 -2.55 16.52 20.86
C ARG A 86 -3.00 15.08 20.55
N ALA A 87 -3.01 14.19 21.53
CA ALA A 87 -3.34 12.79 21.34
C ALA A 87 -4.69 12.55 20.64
N PRO A 88 -5.81 13.24 20.98
CA PRO A 88 -7.08 13.01 20.30
C PRO A 88 -7.00 13.27 18.79
N GLN A 89 -6.37 14.38 18.41
CA GLN A 89 -6.20 14.76 17.01
C GLN A 89 -5.27 13.81 16.24
N ARG A 90 -4.17 13.36 16.88
CA ARG A 90 -3.24 12.38 16.28
C ARG A 90 -3.88 11.02 16.11
N ILE A 91 -4.57 10.53 17.14
CA ILE A 91 -5.31 9.26 17.11
C ILE A 91 -6.38 9.30 16.04
N TRP A 92 -7.15 10.40 15.92
CA TRP A 92 -8.16 10.56 14.89
C TRP A 92 -7.57 10.47 13.47
N ARG A 93 -6.49 11.22 13.19
CA ARG A 93 -5.82 11.19 11.89
C ARG A 93 -5.25 9.81 11.57
N TRP A 94 -4.62 9.17 12.55
CA TRP A 94 -4.11 7.81 12.40
C TRP A 94 -5.23 6.79 12.17
N ALA A 95 -6.38 6.93 12.84
CA ALA A 95 -7.54 6.08 12.64
C ALA A 95 -8.10 6.23 11.21
N LEU A 96 -8.24 7.46 10.70
CA LEU A 96 -8.65 7.71 9.32
C LEU A 96 -7.65 7.13 8.30
N ALA A 97 -6.35 7.29 8.55
CA ALA A 97 -5.31 6.73 7.69
C ALA A 97 -5.34 5.19 7.69
N THR A 98 -5.53 4.59 8.87
CA THR A 98 -5.68 3.13 9.04
C THR A 98 -6.93 2.64 8.33
N ALA A 99 -8.05 3.34 8.44
CA ALA A 99 -9.28 3.01 7.72
C ALA A 99 -9.08 3.06 6.20
N ALA A 100 -8.41 4.09 5.68
CA ALA A 100 -8.09 4.19 4.25
C ALA A 100 -7.15 3.05 3.78
N TRP A 101 -6.13 2.71 4.58
CA TRP A 101 -5.25 1.57 4.32
C TRP A 101 -6.01 0.24 4.31
N LEU A 102 -6.86 0.00 5.31
CA LEU A 102 -7.67 -1.22 5.39
C LEU A 102 -8.65 -1.31 4.21
N ALA A 103 -9.33 -0.22 3.86
CA ALA A 103 -10.25 -0.19 2.71
C ALA A 103 -9.53 -0.57 1.39
N PHE A 104 -8.29 -0.14 1.23
CA PHE A 104 -7.49 -0.48 0.05
C PHE A 104 -6.92 -1.91 0.10
N ALA A 105 -6.36 -2.32 1.24
CA ALA A 105 -5.55 -3.54 1.36
C ALA A 105 -6.35 -4.80 1.76
N SER A 106 -7.47 -4.62 2.44
CA SER A 106 -8.22 -5.70 3.09
C SER A 106 -9.67 -5.78 2.62
N TRP A 107 -10.36 -6.84 3.04
CA TRP A 107 -11.79 -7.02 2.79
C TRP A 107 -12.57 -5.85 3.40
N PHE A 108 -13.23 -5.06 2.54
CA PHE A 108 -14.01 -3.89 2.95
C PHE A 108 -15.41 -4.05 2.39
N PHE A 109 -16.26 -4.77 3.13
CA PHE A 109 -17.62 -5.15 2.71
C PHE A 109 -17.62 -5.89 1.35
N GLY A 110 -16.73 -6.89 1.22
CA GLY A 110 -16.47 -7.61 -0.03
C GLY A 110 -15.01 -7.51 -0.47
N PRO A 111 -14.71 -7.74 -1.78
CA PRO A 111 -13.36 -7.59 -2.32
C PRO A 111 -12.79 -6.19 -1.99
N SER A 112 -11.48 -6.13 -1.73
CA SER A 112 -10.79 -4.86 -1.44
C SER A 112 -10.93 -3.87 -2.60
N LEU A 113 -10.76 -2.57 -2.34
CA LEU A 113 -10.83 -1.55 -3.41
C LEU A 113 -9.83 -1.84 -4.53
N ARG A 114 -8.63 -2.35 -4.19
CA ARG A 114 -7.64 -2.81 -5.18
C ARG A 114 -8.18 -3.95 -6.04
N ALA A 115 -8.82 -4.96 -5.44
CA ALA A 115 -9.39 -6.07 -6.19
C ALA A 115 -10.55 -5.63 -7.09
N ARG A 116 -11.38 -4.68 -6.63
CA ARG A 116 -12.46 -4.09 -7.42
C ARG A 116 -11.91 -3.30 -8.60
N ALA A 117 -10.88 -2.49 -8.40
CA ALA A 117 -10.22 -1.74 -9.48
C ALA A 117 -9.63 -2.67 -10.54
N ALA A 118 -8.97 -3.76 -10.13
CA ALA A 118 -8.48 -4.78 -11.04
C ALA A 118 -9.64 -5.45 -11.81
N ALA A 119 -10.72 -5.86 -11.13
CA ALA A 119 -11.87 -6.47 -11.80
C ALA A 119 -12.55 -5.51 -12.81
N LEU A 120 -12.73 -4.24 -12.44
CA LEU A 120 -13.32 -3.20 -13.31
C LEU A 120 -12.46 -2.89 -14.54
N SER A 121 -11.16 -3.15 -14.47
CA SER A 121 -10.24 -2.99 -15.61
C SER A 121 -10.06 -4.27 -16.42
N GLY A 122 -10.94 -5.26 -16.23
CA GLY A 122 -10.95 -6.50 -17.02
C GLY A 122 -10.02 -7.59 -16.48
N ALA A 123 -9.63 -7.53 -15.21
CA ALA A 123 -8.81 -8.59 -14.64
C ALA A 123 -9.55 -9.93 -14.56
N GLU A 124 -8.84 -10.99 -14.90
CA GLU A 124 -9.33 -12.37 -14.85
C GLU A 124 -8.68 -13.13 -13.70
N CYS A 125 -9.43 -14.06 -13.13
CA CYS A 125 -8.90 -14.97 -12.13
C CYS A 125 -8.14 -16.08 -12.86
N VAL A 126 -6.81 -16.13 -12.70
CA VAL A 126 -5.98 -17.09 -13.42
C VAL A 126 -5.04 -17.83 -12.50
N VAL A 127 -4.60 -19.00 -12.96
CA VAL A 127 -3.55 -19.78 -12.32
C VAL A 127 -2.51 -20.24 -13.33
N GLN A 128 -1.25 -20.25 -12.91
CA GLN A 128 -0.14 -20.66 -13.76
C GLN A 128 0.13 -22.15 -13.57
N LEU A 129 0.17 -22.88 -14.67
CA LEU A 129 0.46 -24.30 -14.71
C LEU A 129 1.85 -24.50 -15.32
N PRO A 130 2.68 -25.38 -14.73
CA PRO A 130 3.93 -25.78 -15.37
C PRO A 130 3.58 -26.50 -16.68
N TYR A 131 4.33 -26.17 -17.73
CA TYR A 131 4.22 -26.83 -19.03
C TYR A 131 5.58 -27.37 -19.42
N THR A 132 5.66 -28.65 -19.78
CA THR A 132 6.87 -29.25 -20.33
C THR A 132 6.55 -29.78 -21.74
N PRO A 133 6.90 -29.05 -22.81
CA PRO A 133 6.85 -29.61 -24.16
C PRO A 133 7.76 -30.83 -24.25
N THR A 134 7.41 -31.76 -25.14
CA THR A 134 8.28 -32.82 -25.62
C THR A 134 9.51 -32.19 -26.31
N GLY A 135 10.53 -31.83 -25.52
CA GLY A 135 11.66 -31.01 -25.96
C GLY A 135 12.50 -30.40 -24.83
N GLY A 136 12.00 -30.40 -23.58
CA GLY A 136 12.82 -30.14 -22.37
C GLY A 136 12.74 -28.73 -21.78
N ASP A 137 12.17 -27.74 -22.49
CA ASP A 137 12.04 -26.38 -21.98
C ASP A 137 10.79 -26.19 -21.12
N VAL A 138 10.96 -25.93 -19.81
CA VAL A 138 9.82 -25.68 -18.90
C VAL A 138 9.19 -24.31 -19.19
N GLY A 139 8.00 -24.30 -19.78
CA GLY A 139 7.14 -23.13 -19.98
C GLY A 139 6.07 -22.98 -18.90
N ALA A 140 5.27 -21.91 -19.00
CA ALA A 140 4.11 -21.69 -18.13
C ALA A 140 2.85 -21.49 -18.98
N HIS A 141 1.82 -22.28 -18.70
CA HIS A 141 0.47 -22.10 -19.27
C HIS A 141 -0.40 -21.33 -18.26
N VAL A 142 -1.31 -20.49 -18.74
CA VAL A 142 -2.19 -19.69 -17.86
C VAL A 142 -3.63 -20.15 -18.07
N LEU A 143 -4.19 -20.78 -17.04
CA LEU A 143 -5.58 -21.23 -17.02
C LEU A 143 -6.44 -20.17 -16.34
N THR A 144 -7.48 -19.69 -17.02
CA THR A 144 -8.52 -18.85 -16.42
C THR A 144 -9.49 -19.73 -15.64
N VAL A 145 -9.77 -19.37 -14.39
CA VAL A 145 -10.66 -20.10 -13.48
C VAL A 145 -11.80 -19.18 -13.01
N PRO A 146 -12.92 -19.74 -12.51
CA PRO A 146 -14.02 -18.94 -11.98
C PRO A 146 -13.58 -17.94 -10.90
N ALA A 147 -14.18 -16.75 -10.89
CA ALA A 147 -13.72 -15.62 -10.08
C ALA A 147 -13.79 -15.87 -8.56
N GLU A 148 -14.70 -16.72 -8.11
CA GLU A 148 -14.90 -17.11 -6.72
C GLU A 148 -13.63 -17.68 -6.08
N TYR A 149 -12.79 -18.40 -6.83
CA TYR A 149 -11.55 -18.97 -6.30
C TYR A 149 -10.53 -17.89 -5.92
N CYS A 150 -10.47 -16.79 -6.68
CA CYS A 150 -9.62 -15.63 -6.36
C CYS A 150 -10.16 -14.83 -5.17
N VAL A 151 -11.48 -14.67 -5.06
CA VAL A 151 -12.11 -13.93 -3.96
C VAL A 151 -11.91 -14.68 -2.63
N GLN A 152 -12.13 -16.00 -2.64
CA GLN A 152 -12.02 -16.84 -1.45
C GLN A 152 -10.57 -17.24 -1.13
N ARG A 153 -9.62 -16.98 -2.05
CA ARG A 153 -8.21 -17.39 -1.96
C ARG A 153 -8.04 -18.88 -1.68
N ARG A 154 -8.95 -19.71 -2.22
CA ARG A 154 -8.90 -21.16 -2.05
C ARG A 154 -7.82 -21.76 -2.95
N PRO A 155 -7.01 -22.69 -2.44
CA PRO A 155 -6.08 -23.44 -3.28
C PRO A 155 -6.87 -24.31 -4.26
N ILE A 156 -6.41 -24.38 -5.49
CA ILE A 156 -6.88 -25.31 -6.51
C ILE A 156 -5.86 -26.44 -6.61
N THR A 157 -6.35 -27.67 -6.65
CA THR A 157 -5.56 -28.90 -6.77
C THR A 157 -6.08 -29.72 -7.95
N THR A 158 -5.18 -30.45 -8.62
CA THR A 158 -5.56 -31.33 -9.74
C THR A 158 -6.48 -32.47 -9.30
N ALA A 159 -6.32 -32.97 -8.06
CA ALA A 159 -7.16 -34.04 -7.50
C ALA A 159 -8.60 -33.61 -7.19
N GLU A 160 -8.81 -32.48 -6.50
CA GLU A 160 -10.16 -32.06 -6.08
C GLU A 160 -10.90 -31.27 -7.17
N HIS A 161 -10.17 -30.63 -8.08
CA HIS A 161 -10.73 -29.71 -9.06
C HIS A 161 -10.48 -30.16 -10.50
N ALA A 162 -10.49 -31.48 -10.75
CA ALA A 162 -10.21 -32.06 -12.06
C ALA A 162 -11.00 -31.41 -13.22
N HIS A 163 -12.25 -31.01 -12.96
CA HIS A 163 -13.12 -30.33 -13.93
C HIS A 163 -12.55 -29.00 -14.47
N LEU A 164 -11.75 -28.26 -13.69
CA LEU A 164 -11.12 -27.01 -14.14
C LEU A 164 -9.99 -27.27 -15.15
N PHE A 165 -9.33 -28.43 -15.07
CA PHE A 165 -8.20 -28.80 -15.91
C PHE A 165 -8.61 -29.50 -17.20
N GLN A 166 -9.89 -29.89 -17.32
CA GLN A 166 -10.44 -30.46 -18.55
C GLN A 166 -10.39 -29.48 -19.73
N GLN A 167 -10.28 -28.17 -19.49
CA GLN A 167 -10.11 -27.17 -20.54
C GLN A 167 -8.64 -27.00 -20.99
N ALA A 168 -7.68 -27.56 -20.23
CA ALA A 168 -6.26 -27.53 -20.55
C ALA A 168 -5.83 -28.72 -21.45
N ILE A 169 -6.73 -29.18 -22.33
CA ILE A 169 -6.48 -30.31 -23.26
C ILE A 169 -5.28 -29.96 -24.16
N GLY A 170 -4.25 -30.81 -24.11
CA GLY A 170 -3.01 -30.66 -24.89
C GLY A 170 -1.81 -30.08 -24.13
N VAL A 171 -1.98 -29.66 -22.87
CA VAL A 171 -0.87 -29.23 -21.99
C VAL A 171 -0.28 -30.48 -21.31
N ALA A 172 0.97 -30.81 -21.68
CA ALA A 172 1.70 -31.97 -21.17
C ALA A 172 1.74 -32.04 -19.62
N SER A 173 1.44 -33.24 -19.09
CA SER A 173 1.47 -33.73 -17.70
C SER A 173 1.62 -32.69 -16.59
N ILE A 174 0.49 -32.09 -16.19
CA ILE A 174 0.41 -31.41 -14.89
C ILE A 174 0.54 -32.49 -13.79
N PRO A 175 1.43 -32.33 -12.80
CA PRO A 175 1.55 -33.31 -11.71
C PRO A 175 0.23 -33.49 -10.95
N GLU A 176 -0.11 -34.74 -10.59
CA GLU A 176 -1.31 -35.04 -9.76
C GLU A 176 -1.25 -34.38 -8.36
N SER A 177 -0.06 -34.02 -7.91
CA SER A 177 0.17 -33.30 -6.65
C SER A 177 0.22 -31.78 -6.80
N TRP A 178 -0.08 -31.23 -8.00
CA TRP A 178 0.00 -29.81 -8.23
C TRP A 178 -1.05 -29.04 -7.40
N ARG A 179 -0.60 -27.94 -6.80
CA ARG A 179 -1.41 -27.03 -5.99
C ARG A 179 -1.03 -25.59 -6.30
N GLY A 180 -2.02 -24.75 -6.60
CA GLY A 180 -1.84 -23.33 -6.85
C GLY A 180 -2.93 -22.49 -6.20
N ILE A 181 -2.62 -21.22 -5.89
CA ILE A 181 -3.65 -20.25 -5.48
C ILE A 181 -3.84 -19.30 -6.67
N PRO A 182 -5.05 -19.24 -7.24
CA PRO A 182 -5.29 -18.36 -8.37
C PRO A 182 -5.22 -16.89 -7.94
N ARG A 183 -4.88 -16.03 -8.89
CA ARG A 183 -4.73 -14.59 -8.67
C ARG A 183 -5.47 -13.82 -9.74
N LEU A 184 -6.05 -12.70 -9.32
CA LEU A 184 -6.63 -11.73 -10.23
C LEU A 184 -5.48 -11.00 -10.95
N THR A 185 -5.37 -11.17 -12.26
CA THR A 185 -4.30 -10.60 -13.12
C THR A 185 -4.89 -10.20 -14.48
N ARG A 186 -4.07 -9.77 -15.45
CA ARG A 186 -4.45 -9.26 -16.79
C ARG A 186 -5.13 -7.89 -16.82
N GLY A 187 -5.79 -7.45 -15.73
CA GLY A 187 -6.29 -6.08 -15.57
C GLY A 187 -5.31 -5.19 -14.79
N HIS A 188 -5.72 -3.97 -14.46
CA HIS A 188 -4.87 -2.95 -13.83
C HIS A 188 -4.61 -3.21 -12.34
N ASP A 189 -3.36 -3.53 -11.97
CA ASP A 189 -2.94 -3.73 -10.58
C ASP A 189 -2.37 -2.45 -9.92
N VAL A 190 -3.23 -1.70 -9.20
CA VAL A 190 -2.78 -0.51 -8.46
C VAL A 190 -1.62 -0.82 -7.52
N SER A 191 -0.50 -0.09 -7.65
CA SER A 191 0.70 -0.36 -6.85
C SER A 191 0.46 -0.10 -5.36
N GLY A 192 0.28 -1.19 -4.61
CA GLY A 192 0.09 -1.13 -3.16
C GLY A 192 1.31 -0.63 -2.39
N HIS A 193 2.52 -0.80 -2.94
CA HIS A 193 3.75 -0.32 -2.31
C HIS A 193 3.88 1.20 -2.45
N VAL A 194 3.66 1.75 -3.65
CA VAL A 194 3.64 3.20 -3.87
C VAL A 194 2.54 3.86 -3.04
N PHE A 195 1.34 3.27 -3.01
CA PHE A 195 0.24 3.69 -2.14
C PHE A 195 0.66 3.78 -0.67
N LEU A 196 1.14 2.66 -0.10
CA LEU A 196 1.39 2.56 1.33
C LEU A 196 2.56 3.45 1.76
N LEU A 197 3.66 3.47 1.00
CA LEU A 197 4.81 4.30 1.31
C LEU A 197 4.47 5.80 1.23
N SER A 198 3.68 6.22 0.24
CA SER A 198 3.21 7.61 0.13
C SER A 198 2.36 8.01 1.33
N LEU A 199 1.40 7.17 1.72
CA LEU A 199 0.55 7.40 2.90
C LEU A 199 1.39 7.47 4.19
N SER A 200 2.34 6.55 4.35
CA SER A 200 3.25 6.49 5.51
C SER A 200 4.13 7.74 5.63
N ILE A 201 4.76 8.19 4.54
CA ILE A 201 5.59 9.40 4.52
C ILE A 201 4.78 10.62 4.95
N LEU A 202 3.62 10.83 4.32
CA LEU A 202 2.79 12.01 4.57
C LEU A 202 2.21 12.00 5.98
N THR A 203 1.84 10.82 6.50
CA THR A 203 1.36 10.65 7.88
C THR A 203 2.43 11.02 8.89
N LEU A 204 3.66 10.51 8.74
CA LEU A 204 4.75 10.77 9.68
C LEU A 204 5.22 12.23 9.64
N VAL A 205 5.33 12.83 8.45
CA VAL A 205 5.68 14.24 8.32
C VAL A 205 4.61 15.14 8.95
N ASP A 206 3.32 14.82 8.76
CA ASP A 206 2.23 15.57 9.38
C ASP A 206 2.20 15.43 10.91
N ASP A 207 2.45 14.22 11.43
CA ASP A 207 2.50 13.96 12.87
C ASP A 207 3.57 14.82 13.57
N VAL A 208 4.78 14.88 13.00
CA VAL A 208 5.88 15.72 13.52
C VAL A 208 5.59 17.20 13.31
N ALA A 209 5.10 17.61 12.13
CA ALA A 209 4.82 19.00 11.81
C ALA A 209 3.69 19.62 12.65
N THR A 210 2.80 18.79 13.20
CA THR A 210 1.72 19.22 14.10
C THR A 210 2.02 19.00 15.58
N GLY A 211 3.25 18.66 15.93
CA GLY A 211 3.72 18.60 17.31
C GLY A 211 3.71 19.98 18.00
N ALA A 212 3.45 19.99 19.31
CA ALA A 212 3.53 21.21 20.12
C ALA A 212 4.99 21.70 20.25
N PRO A 213 5.23 22.99 20.53
CA PRO A 213 6.56 23.49 20.86
C PRO A 213 7.17 22.77 22.08
N PHE A 214 8.50 22.73 22.13
CA PHE A 214 9.29 21.94 23.07
C PHE A 214 9.06 22.33 24.54
N ASP A 215 8.74 21.35 25.41
CA ASP A 215 8.91 21.48 26.87
C ASP A 215 10.36 21.05 27.24
N ALA A 216 11.03 21.74 28.18
CA ALA A 216 12.48 21.61 28.42
C ALA A 216 13.00 20.18 28.70
N LEU A 217 12.27 19.36 29.48
CA LEU A 217 12.62 17.95 29.77
C LEU A 217 12.13 16.99 28.68
N ALA A 218 11.06 17.35 27.96
CA ALA A 218 10.54 16.59 26.82
C ALA A 218 11.45 16.71 25.57
N SER A 219 12.40 17.67 25.57
CA SER A 219 13.24 17.99 24.42
C SER A 219 14.08 16.82 23.89
N ARG A 220 14.75 16.03 24.74
CA ARG A 220 15.62 14.92 24.28
C ARG A 220 14.83 13.75 23.71
N THR A 221 13.76 13.34 24.39
CA THR A 221 12.91 12.24 23.92
C THR A 221 12.11 12.63 22.68
N GLN A 222 11.63 13.88 22.60
CA GLN A 222 10.99 14.42 21.39
C GLN A 222 11.99 14.53 20.23
N LEU A 223 13.23 14.95 20.50
CA LEU A 223 14.29 14.97 19.48
C LEU A 223 14.59 13.56 18.98
N ALA A 224 14.72 12.58 19.87
CA ALA A 224 14.93 11.18 19.50
C ALA A 224 13.77 10.64 18.65
N GLY A 225 12.51 10.93 19.03
CA GLY A 225 11.33 10.57 18.24
C GLY A 225 11.30 11.25 16.87
N GLY A 226 11.69 12.53 16.80
CA GLY A 226 11.83 13.28 15.55
C GLY A 226 12.92 12.70 14.64
N VAL A 227 14.08 12.35 15.19
CA VAL A 227 15.18 11.70 14.46
C VAL A 227 14.78 10.31 13.97
N ALA A 228 14.15 9.50 14.81
CA ALA A 228 13.64 8.19 14.43
C ALA A 228 12.59 8.30 13.30
N THR A 229 11.71 9.30 13.39
CA THR A 229 10.72 9.59 12.34
C THR A 229 11.38 10.03 11.05
N ALA A 230 12.36 10.93 11.10
CA ALA A 230 13.11 11.37 9.93
C ALA A 230 13.88 10.20 9.27
N ALA A 231 14.49 9.32 10.06
CA ALA A 231 15.18 8.13 9.57
C ALA A 231 14.21 7.15 8.87
N LEU A 232 13.04 6.91 9.45
CA LEU A 232 12.03 6.05 8.84
C LEU A 232 11.44 6.67 7.57
N VAL A 233 11.20 7.98 7.56
CA VAL A 233 10.75 8.72 6.37
C VAL A 233 11.79 8.66 5.25
N ALA A 234 13.08 8.83 5.57
CA ALA A 234 14.16 8.69 4.60
C ALA A 234 14.20 7.27 4.01
N LEU A 235 14.02 6.24 4.85
CA LEU A 235 13.90 4.86 4.39
C LEU A 235 12.67 4.67 3.47
N TRP A 236 11.53 5.29 3.78
CA TRP A 236 10.35 5.23 2.91
C TRP A 236 10.56 5.91 1.57
N TYR A 237 11.23 7.07 1.52
CA TYR A 237 11.61 7.68 0.24
C TYR A 237 12.55 6.79 -0.57
N TRP A 238 13.54 6.19 0.08
CA TRP A 238 14.45 5.26 -0.58
C TRP A 238 13.69 4.05 -1.15
N MET A 239 12.81 3.44 -0.36
CA MET A 239 12.02 2.29 -0.83
C MET A 239 10.97 2.67 -1.86
N LEU A 240 10.43 3.89 -1.82
CA LEU A 240 9.54 4.42 -2.85
C LEU A 240 10.29 4.59 -4.18
N LEU A 241 11.52 5.11 -4.14
CA LEU A 241 12.39 5.20 -5.30
C LEU A 241 12.70 3.82 -5.87
N MET A 242 13.17 2.88 -5.04
CA MET A 242 13.49 1.52 -5.48
C MET A 242 12.27 0.78 -6.05
N THR A 243 11.09 0.98 -5.45
CA THR A 243 9.82 0.46 -6.00
C THR A 243 9.55 1.06 -7.37
N SER A 244 9.72 2.36 -7.53
CA SER A 244 9.49 3.08 -8.79
C SER A 244 10.49 2.68 -9.89
N VAL A 245 11.71 2.29 -9.51
CA VAL A 245 12.76 1.85 -10.44
C VAL A 245 12.54 0.40 -10.90
N TYR A 246 12.24 -0.53 -9.98
CA TYR A 246 12.31 -1.98 -10.29
C TYR A 246 10.97 -2.72 -10.39
N PHE A 247 9.86 -2.17 -9.89
CA PHE A 247 8.62 -2.94 -9.80
C PHE A 247 7.47 -2.13 -10.38
N HIS A 248 6.42 -2.84 -10.79
CA HIS A 248 5.22 -2.27 -11.39
C HIS A 248 5.44 -1.60 -12.76
N SER A 249 4.40 -1.57 -13.57
CA SER A 249 4.34 -0.76 -14.77
C SER A 249 4.17 0.73 -14.43
N PRO A 250 4.45 1.65 -15.37
CA PRO A 250 4.31 3.08 -15.12
C PRO A 250 2.90 3.49 -14.64
N LEU A 251 1.85 2.93 -15.22
CA LEU A 251 0.46 3.25 -14.85
C LEU A 251 0.10 2.69 -13.46
N GLU A 252 0.56 1.49 -13.12
CA GLU A 252 0.37 0.90 -11.80
C GLU A 252 1.00 1.78 -10.69
N LYS A 253 2.18 2.37 -10.96
CA LYS A 253 2.84 3.33 -10.06
C LYS A 253 2.04 4.61 -9.90
N ILE A 254 1.61 5.22 -11.02
CA ILE A 254 0.85 6.48 -11.02
C ILE A 254 -0.47 6.33 -10.27
N SER A 255 -1.21 5.25 -10.54
CA SER A 255 -2.45 4.97 -9.82
C SER A 255 -2.22 4.74 -8.32
N GLY A 256 -1.15 4.01 -7.94
CA GLY A 256 -0.77 3.85 -6.54
C GLY A 256 -0.46 5.19 -5.85
N LEU A 257 0.22 6.10 -6.53
CA LEU A 257 0.52 7.44 -6.05
C LEU A 257 -0.77 8.26 -5.83
N VAL A 258 -1.67 8.29 -6.81
CA VAL A 258 -2.95 9.02 -6.72
C VAL A 258 -3.78 8.50 -5.55
N VAL A 259 -3.90 7.18 -5.39
CA VAL A 259 -4.64 6.57 -4.27
C VAL A 259 -3.96 6.90 -2.93
N GLY A 260 -2.62 6.90 -2.87
CA GLY A 260 -1.86 7.24 -1.66
C GLY A 260 -2.08 8.68 -1.21
N ILE A 261 -2.03 9.62 -2.15
CA ILE A 261 -2.31 11.05 -1.89
C ILE A 261 -3.76 11.23 -1.46
N THR A 262 -4.71 10.59 -2.13
CA THR A 262 -6.15 10.67 -1.80
C THR A 262 -6.42 10.13 -0.39
N ALA A 263 -5.85 8.98 -0.04
CA ALA A 263 -5.95 8.41 1.30
C ALA A 263 -5.33 9.33 2.37
N TYR A 264 -4.25 10.04 2.05
CA TYR A 264 -3.70 11.03 2.96
C TYR A 264 -4.63 12.25 3.12
N LEU A 265 -5.20 12.76 2.03
CA LEU A 265 -6.14 13.89 2.10
C LEU A 265 -7.38 13.55 2.92
N PHE A 266 -7.83 12.29 2.90
CA PHE A 266 -8.90 11.80 3.76
C PHE A 266 -8.60 11.99 5.26
N THR A 267 -7.33 11.92 5.69
CA THR A 267 -6.92 12.17 7.08
C THR A 267 -7.12 13.62 7.53
N LYS A 268 -7.39 14.55 6.60
CA LYS A 268 -7.63 15.96 6.90
C LYS A 268 -9.06 16.27 7.33
N ILE A 269 -9.95 15.28 7.32
CA ILE A 269 -11.29 15.42 7.88
C ILE A 269 -11.16 15.80 9.37
N PRO A 270 -11.75 16.92 9.80
CA PRO A 270 -11.64 17.39 11.17
C PRO A 270 -12.28 16.40 12.14
N MET A 271 -11.70 16.29 13.34
CA MET A 271 -12.30 15.50 14.41
C MET A 271 -13.64 16.13 14.81
N PRO A 272 -14.74 15.35 14.91
CA PRO A 272 -15.99 15.86 15.42
C PRO A 272 -15.79 16.41 16.85
N THR A 273 -15.98 17.71 17.03
CA THR A 273 -15.98 18.30 18.38
C THR A 273 -17.32 17.97 19.02
N LEU A 274 -17.31 17.15 20.07
CA LEU A 274 -18.46 16.96 20.95
C LEU A 274 -18.65 18.22 21.78
N THR A 275 -19.10 19.31 21.17
CA THR A 275 -19.68 20.42 21.92
C THR A 275 -21.09 19.97 22.28
N ALA A 276 -21.31 19.66 23.56
CA ALA A 276 -22.67 19.57 24.09
C ALA A 276 -23.40 20.88 23.73
N PRO A 277 -24.68 20.82 23.32
CA PRO A 277 -25.46 22.04 23.20
C PRO A 277 -25.41 22.75 24.56
N VAL A 278 -25.05 24.03 24.57
CA VAL A 278 -25.17 24.85 25.77
C VAL A 278 -26.67 25.07 26.00
N GLU A 279 -27.33 24.13 26.67
CA GLU A 279 -28.62 24.35 27.32
C GLU A 279 -28.41 25.38 28.44
N GLY A 280 -28.51 26.67 28.11
CA GLY A 280 -28.31 27.72 29.11
C GLY A 280 -28.61 29.14 28.69
N ALA A 281 -28.86 29.43 27.41
CA ALA A 281 -29.01 30.81 26.93
C ALA A 281 -30.46 31.34 26.89
N VAL A 282 -31.45 30.66 27.49
CA VAL A 282 -32.88 31.07 27.42
C VAL A 282 -33.47 31.54 28.77
N SER A 283 -32.74 31.43 29.89
CA SER A 283 -33.35 31.68 31.22
C SER A 283 -33.06 33.07 31.84
N LEU A 284 -32.30 33.95 31.19
CA LEU A 284 -31.98 35.28 31.75
C LEU A 284 -32.83 36.44 31.23
N GLU A 285 -33.68 36.24 30.21
CA GLU A 285 -34.52 37.31 29.66
C GLU A 285 -35.93 37.39 30.28
N LYS A 286 -36.31 36.45 31.14
CA LYS A 286 -37.63 36.43 31.82
C LYS A 286 -37.66 37.03 33.24
N LYS A 287 -36.59 37.71 33.68
CA LYS A 287 -36.53 38.38 35.00
C LYS A 287 -36.46 39.91 34.93
N GLN A 288 -36.71 40.51 33.76
CA GLN A 288 -36.72 41.98 33.59
C GLN A 288 -38.01 42.55 32.97
N GLN A 289 -39.13 41.83 33.07
CA GLN A 289 -40.47 42.38 32.82
C GLN A 289 -41.35 42.23 34.04
#